data_AF-A0A2E3QH27-F1
#
_entry.id   AF-A0A2E3QH27-F1
#
_cell.length_a   1.000
_cell.length_b   1.000
_cell.length_c   1.000
_cell.angle_alpha   90.00
_cell.angle_beta   90.00
_cell.angle_gamma   90.00
#
_symmetry.space_group_name_H-M   'P 1'
#
loop_
_entity.id
_entity.type
_entity.pdbx_description
1 polymer ?
#
loop_
_entity_poly.entity_id
_entity_poly.type
_entity_poly.pdbx_seq_one_letter_code
_entity_poly.pdbx_strand_id
1 'polypeptide(L)'
;TVKELKLTEENLEMFDFFLEEDMRPGELMEIQEDERGSYILNSRDLCIMPKLEDYLKIGVDSLKVEGRGKSPYYAGLVARAYRMAIDDWYKDPENWSAEEYMKELSTIPNRGYTLAFHDGRLTNYAHGYDSNTNVSDWEFAGQIVEVEDNAFIMTVKNRMLPGDVIEIVPPRSRQTIFIRMYEFIDAKTGKVGEAVHANTHPLIRLPFSLFEQEDPEFLKREIVPMTIVRKEKALSEDEWQRLKLDQEGHKIEMGKGNEERYDAKRDALQTALDDRQKERSFRTPRVGTKGCCGRGCNGCLIFWHDESYAKAREILAKRKQGEMLEKDGKTIAAE
;
A
#
# COMPACT_ATOMS: atom_id res chain seq x y z
N THR A 1 22.15 21.65 -40.40
CA THR A 1 21.60 22.99 -40.73
C THR A 1 20.80 23.43 -39.54
N VAL A 2 21.29 24.39 -38.74
CA VAL A 2 20.56 24.89 -37.57
C VAL A 2 19.35 25.66 -38.11
N LYS A 3 18.16 25.08 -38.01
CA LYS A 3 16.91 25.79 -38.27
C LYS A 3 16.47 26.37 -36.94
N GLU A 4 16.55 27.68 -36.82
CA GLU A 4 16.01 28.41 -35.68
C GLU A 4 14.47 28.31 -35.76
N LEU A 5 13.88 27.48 -34.91
CA LEU A 5 12.43 27.33 -34.78
C LEU A 5 11.93 28.41 -33.82
N LYS A 6 11.11 29.33 -34.33
CA LYS A 6 10.43 30.33 -33.50
C LYS A 6 9.18 29.69 -32.91
N LEU A 7 9.25 29.44 -31.60
CA LEU A 7 8.11 29.00 -30.81
C LEU A 7 7.14 30.19 -30.60
N THR A 8 5.87 29.98 -30.92
CA THR A 8 4.74 30.89 -30.72
C THR A 8 3.70 30.19 -29.85
N GLU A 9 2.83 30.93 -29.17
CA GLU A 9 1.75 30.33 -28.36
C GLU A 9 0.87 29.36 -29.17
N GLU A 10 0.73 29.59 -30.47
CA GLU A 10 -0.05 28.75 -31.39
C GLU A 10 0.65 27.45 -31.81
N ASN A 11 1.98 27.37 -31.72
CA ASN A 11 2.75 26.21 -32.17
C ASN A 11 3.45 25.46 -31.04
N LEU A 12 3.49 26.03 -29.84
CA LEU A 12 4.13 25.43 -28.67
C LEU A 12 3.52 24.06 -28.33
N GLU A 13 2.20 23.95 -28.42
CA GLU A 13 1.43 22.71 -28.17
C GLU A 13 1.53 21.68 -29.32
N MET A 14 2.21 22.00 -30.41
CA MET A 14 2.37 21.11 -31.57
C MET A 14 3.70 20.33 -31.56
N PHE A 15 4.57 20.57 -30.57
CA PHE A 15 5.90 19.96 -30.50
C PHE A 15 6.10 19.22 -29.18
N ASP A 16 6.39 17.93 -29.28
CA ASP A 16 6.94 17.17 -28.17
C ASP A 16 8.45 17.40 -28.09
N PHE A 17 8.94 17.81 -26.92
CA PHE A 17 10.37 18.01 -26.69
C PHE A 17 10.95 16.78 -26.01
N PHE A 18 12.01 16.23 -26.62
CA PHE A 18 12.75 15.10 -26.06
C PHE A 18 14.21 15.47 -25.85
N LEU A 19 14.76 15.06 -24.72
CA LEU A 19 16.18 15.00 -24.46
C LEU A 19 16.71 13.69 -25.03
N GLU A 20 17.66 13.80 -25.95
CA GLU A 20 18.48 12.69 -26.44
C GLU A 20 19.93 12.97 -26.01
N GLU A 21 20.58 11.98 -25.40
CA GLU A 21 22.00 12.07 -25.07
C GLU A 21 22.84 11.52 -26.23
N ASP A 22 23.92 12.20 -26.64
CA ASP A 22 24.85 11.72 -27.69
C ASP A 22 25.35 10.28 -27.45
N MET A 23 25.43 9.89 -26.18
CA MET A 23 25.91 8.58 -25.75
C MET A 23 24.80 7.51 -25.64
N ARG A 24 23.54 7.86 -25.92
CA ARG A 24 22.35 6.98 -25.90
C ARG A 24 21.40 7.34 -27.07
N PRO A 25 21.83 7.15 -28.32
CA PRO A 25 20.99 7.47 -29.47
C PRO A 25 19.73 6.60 -29.49
N GLY A 26 18.56 7.23 -29.69
CA GLY A 26 17.25 6.58 -29.72
C GLY A 26 16.54 6.44 -28.37
N GLU A 27 17.21 6.70 -27.24
CA GLU A 27 16.56 6.77 -25.93
C GLU A 27 16.03 8.18 -25.68
N LEU A 28 14.89 8.49 -26.28
CA LEU A 28 14.23 9.78 -26.14
C LEU A 28 13.59 9.91 -24.76
N MET A 29 13.98 10.96 -24.02
CA MET A 29 13.45 11.27 -22.70
C MET A 29 12.61 12.54 -22.77
N GLU A 30 11.31 12.42 -22.56
CA GLU A 30 10.39 13.55 -22.69
C GLU A 30 10.72 14.68 -21.70
N ILE A 31 10.60 15.92 -22.16
CA ILE A 31 10.68 17.13 -21.33
C ILE A 31 9.25 17.65 -21.17
N GLN A 32 8.75 17.62 -19.93
CA GLN A 32 7.43 18.17 -19.60
C GLN A 32 7.56 19.55 -18.96
N GLU A 33 6.71 20.49 -19.31
CA GLU A 33 6.67 21.85 -18.74
C GLU A 33 5.26 22.20 -18.27
N ASP A 34 5.16 22.73 -17.04
CA ASP A 34 3.93 23.32 -16.50
C ASP A 34 4.19 24.74 -15.98
N GLU A 35 3.16 25.41 -15.43
CA GLU A 35 3.27 26.76 -14.85
C GLU A 35 4.36 26.93 -13.77
N ARG A 36 4.92 25.82 -13.25
CA ARG A 36 5.97 25.79 -12.22
C ARG A 36 7.37 25.51 -12.79
N GLY A 37 7.50 25.25 -14.09
CA GLY A 37 8.77 25.08 -14.81
C GLY A 37 8.89 23.75 -15.55
N SER A 38 10.07 23.53 -16.15
CA SER A 38 10.37 22.31 -16.92
C SER A 38 10.92 21.20 -16.03
N TYR A 39 10.35 20.01 -16.14
CA TYR A 39 10.75 18.81 -15.41
C TYR A 39 11.57 17.92 -16.34
N ILE A 40 12.85 17.77 -15.98
CA ILE A 40 13.82 17.01 -16.74
C ILE A 40 14.35 15.91 -15.83
N LEU A 41 14.17 14.63 -16.22
CA LEU A 41 14.74 13.44 -15.58
C LEU A 41 14.26 13.14 -14.14
N ASN A 42 12.94 13.20 -13.88
CA ASN A 42 12.39 12.75 -12.61
C ASN A 42 12.60 11.24 -12.42
N SER A 43 13.58 10.84 -11.61
CA SER A 43 13.85 9.42 -11.36
C SER A 43 12.75 8.77 -10.51
N ARG A 44 12.41 7.53 -10.87
CA ARG A 44 11.63 6.59 -10.05
C ARG A 44 12.35 6.30 -8.73
N ASP A 45 11.65 5.71 -7.77
CA ASP A 45 12.26 5.40 -6.47
C ASP A 45 13.20 4.18 -6.59
N LEU A 46 14.42 4.29 -6.07
CA LEU A 46 15.37 3.17 -6.05
C LEU A 46 14.82 2.01 -5.20
N CYS A 47 14.76 0.81 -5.76
CA CYS A 47 14.40 -0.41 -5.04
C CYS A 47 15.26 -1.59 -5.49
N ILE A 48 16.21 -1.98 -4.65
CA ILE A 48 17.11 -3.10 -4.92
C ILE A 48 16.58 -4.44 -4.41
N MET A 49 15.36 -4.53 -3.88
CA MET A 49 14.78 -5.78 -3.38
C MET A 49 14.87 -6.93 -4.39
N PRO A 50 14.61 -6.75 -5.71
CA PRO A 50 14.80 -7.81 -6.70
C PRO A 50 16.24 -8.32 -6.85
N LYS A 51 17.22 -7.51 -6.43
CA LYS A 51 18.66 -7.76 -6.54
C LYS A 51 19.32 -7.89 -5.16
N LEU A 52 18.53 -7.98 -4.10
CA LEU A 52 19.02 -7.96 -2.72
C LEU A 52 20.00 -9.10 -2.46
N GLU A 53 19.73 -10.28 -3.01
CA GLU A 53 20.60 -11.45 -2.93
C GLU A 53 22.03 -11.16 -3.40
N ASP A 54 22.22 -10.37 -4.47
CA ASP A 54 23.55 -10.05 -4.98
C ASP A 54 24.37 -9.27 -3.94
N TYR A 55 23.74 -8.31 -3.26
CA TYR A 55 24.39 -7.54 -2.19
C TYR A 55 24.66 -8.39 -0.95
N LEU A 56 23.75 -9.30 -0.60
CA LEU A 56 23.94 -10.20 0.53
C LEU A 56 25.08 -11.21 0.28
N LYS A 57 25.21 -11.73 -0.94
CA LYS A 57 26.33 -12.62 -1.35
C LYS A 57 27.69 -11.93 -1.31
N ILE A 58 27.74 -10.64 -1.65
CA ILE A 58 28.97 -9.83 -1.57
C ILE A 58 29.40 -9.60 -0.12
N GLY A 59 28.47 -9.71 0.84
CA GLY A 59 28.78 -9.59 2.27
C GLY A 59 28.78 -8.15 2.77
N VAL A 60 27.87 -7.30 2.27
CA VAL A 60 27.71 -5.93 2.79
C VAL A 60 27.31 -5.95 4.28
N ASP A 61 27.96 -5.13 5.10
CA ASP A 61 27.70 -5.07 6.54
C ASP A 61 26.40 -4.32 6.90
N SER A 62 26.00 -3.38 6.04
CA SER A 62 24.86 -2.50 6.32
C SER A 62 24.14 -2.07 5.05
N LEU A 63 22.82 -2.12 5.10
CA LEU A 63 21.91 -1.53 4.12
C LEU A 63 21.15 -0.38 4.78
N LYS A 64 20.94 0.71 4.02
CA LYS A 64 20.24 1.91 4.50
C LYS A 64 18.93 2.08 3.76
N VAL A 65 17.85 2.25 4.51
CA VAL A 65 16.58 2.78 3.97
C VAL A 65 16.63 4.31 4.02
N GLU A 66 16.43 4.97 2.87
CA GLU A 66 16.38 6.43 2.81
C GLU A 66 14.98 6.94 3.19
N GLY A 67 14.90 7.62 4.34
CA GLY A 67 13.64 8.08 4.93
C GLY A 67 13.43 9.59 4.89
N ARG A 68 14.36 10.39 4.35
CA ARG A 68 14.23 11.86 4.36
C ARG A 68 12.98 12.30 3.59
N GLY A 69 12.10 13.01 4.28
CA GLY A 69 10.82 13.45 3.72
C GLY A 69 9.77 12.34 3.54
N LYS A 70 10.07 11.11 3.99
CA LYS A 70 9.14 9.98 3.96
C LYS A 70 8.38 9.87 5.30
N SER A 71 7.17 9.32 5.25
CA SER A 71 6.32 9.14 6.42
C SER A 71 6.78 7.96 7.29
N PRO A 72 6.35 7.88 8.57
CA PRO A 72 6.56 6.69 9.39
C PRO A 72 5.99 5.42 8.74
N TYR A 73 4.88 5.56 8.01
CA TYR A 73 4.28 4.48 7.21
C TYR A 73 5.25 3.90 6.19
N TYR A 74 5.87 4.76 5.38
CA TYR A 74 6.87 4.35 4.38
C TYR A 74 8.07 3.70 5.07
N ALA A 75 8.67 4.40 6.03
CA ALA A 75 9.90 3.94 6.67
C ALA A 75 9.71 2.59 7.38
N GLY A 76 8.58 2.43 8.10
CA GLY A 76 8.24 1.21 8.83
C GLY A 76 8.01 0.01 7.90
N LEU A 77 7.21 0.18 6.84
CA LEU A 77 6.93 -0.92 5.92
C LEU A 77 8.14 -1.31 5.06
N VAL A 78 8.92 -0.33 4.56
CA VAL A 78 10.15 -0.63 3.81
C VAL A 78 11.14 -1.36 4.71
N ALA A 79 11.39 -0.86 5.93
CA ALA A 79 12.31 -1.51 6.87
C ALA A 79 11.84 -2.93 7.21
N ARG A 80 10.54 -3.14 7.44
CA ARG A 80 9.96 -4.47 7.69
C ARG A 80 10.19 -5.42 6.51
N ALA A 81 9.85 -4.99 5.30
CA ALA A 81 9.99 -5.81 4.10
C ALA A 81 11.45 -6.25 3.88
N TYR A 82 12.41 -5.30 3.96
CA TYR A 82 13.83 -5.63 3.82
C TYR A 82 14.35 -6.49 4.98
N ARG A 83 13.95 -6.23 6.23
CA ARG A 83 14.38 -7.06 7.37
C ARG A 83 13.95 -8.52 7.19
N MET A 84 12.68 -8.74 6.83
CA MET A 84 12.16 -10.09 6.57
C MET A 84 12.88 -10.75 5.39
N ALA A 85 13.09 -10.01 4.30
CA ALA A 85 13.81 -10.51 3.14
C ALA A 85 15.23 -10.97 3.47
N ILE A 86 15.95 -10.19 4.26
CA ILE A 86 17.31 -10.53 4.68
C ILE A 86 17.31 -11.74 5.62
N ASP A 87 16.43 -11.77 6.63
CA ASP A 87 16.35 -12.89 7.57
C ASP A 87 16.03 -14.21 6.87
N ASP A 88 15.13 -14.16 5.88
CA ASP A 88 14.72 -15.33 5.11
C ASP A 88 15.81 -15.79 4.15
N TRP A 89 16.56 -14.86 3.55
CA TRP A 89 17.70 -15.21 2.73
C TRP A 89 18.77 -15.93 3.55
N TYR A 90 19.11 -15.45 4.74
CA TYR A 90 20.08 -16.12 5.61
C TYR A 90 19.59 -17.48 6.14
N LYS A 91 18.27 -17.69 6.20
CA LYS A 91 17.68 -18.96 6.63
C LYS A 91 17.71 -20.02 5.53
N ASP A 92 17.40 -19.64 4.30
CA ASP A 92 17.34 -20.54 3.14
C ASP A 92 17.72 -19.79 1.85
N PRO A 93 19.03 -19.57 1.60
CA PRO A 93 19.47 -18.83 0.42
C PRO A 93 19.08 -19.51 -0.90
N GLU A 94 18.98 -20.84 -0.92
CA GLU A 94 18.76 -21.62 -2.14
C GLU A 94 17.32 -21.48 -2.68
N ASN A 95 16.34 -21.32 -1.78
CA ASN A 95 14.92 -21.17 -2.15
C ASN A 95 14.40 -19.75 -1.96
N TRP A 96 15.28 -18.78 -1.70
CA TRP A 96 14.89 -17.40 -1.46
C TRP A 96 14.31 -16.74 -2.73
N SER A 97 13.31 -15.87 -2.54
CA SER A 97 12.72 -15.09 -3.63
C SER A 97 12.31 -13.70 -3.15
N ALA A 98 12.62 -12.69 -3.96
CA ALA A 98 12.24 -11.30 -3.72
C ALA A 98 10.72 -11.04 -3.87
N GLU A 99 9.97 -11.96 -4.49
CA GLU A 99 8.63 -11.68 -5.01
C GLU A 99 7.62 -11.26 -3.94
N GLU A 100 7.59 -11.94 -2.79
CA GLU A 100 6.65 -11.64 -1.71
C GLU A 100 6.93 -10.27 -1.08
N TYR A 101 8.20 -9.92 -0.90
CA TYR A 101 8.57 -8.62 -0.36
C TYR A 101 8.34 -7.50 -1.38
N MET A 102 8.51 -7.79 -2.68
CA MET A 102 8.12 -6.86 -3.74
C MET A 102 6.62 -6.61 -3.78
N LYS A 103 5.79 -7.62 -3.51
CA LYS A 103 4.33 -7.44 -3.35
C LYS A 103 4.03 -6.47 -2.21
N GLU A 104 4.70 -6.63 -1.06
CA GLU A 104 4.56 -5.71 0.08
C GLU A 104 5.04 -4.29 -0.26
N LEU A 105 6.23 -4.13 -0.84
CA LEU A 105 6.76 -2.82 -1.25
C LEU A 105 5.89 -2.12 -2.30
N SER A 106 5.19 -2.87 -3.15
CA SER A 106 4.25 -2.32 -4.15
C SER A 106 2.99 -1.72 -3.52
N THR A 107 2.70 -2.01 -2.25
CA THR A 107 1.59 -1.37 -1.50
C THR A 107 1.99 -0.03 -0.90
N ILE A 108 3.26 0.35 -0.96
CA ILE A 108 3.74 1.60 -0.35
C ILE A 108 3.62 2.71 -1.41
N PRO A 109 3.02 3.87 -1.11
CA PRO A 109 3.00 5.00 -2.04
C PRO A 109 4.40 5.36 -2.54
N ASN A 110 4.60 5.24 -3.85
CA ASN A 110 5.87 5.49 -4.54
C ASN A 110 5.60 6.05 -5.96
N ARG A 111 6.66 6.47 -6.67
CA ARG A 111 6.58 7.05 -8.03
C ARG A 111 7.00 6.05 -9.13
N GLY A 112 6.85 4.76 -8.86
CA GLY A 112 7.47 3.66 -9.60
C GLY A 112 8.81 3.28 -8.98
N TYR A 113 9.26 2.05 -9.25
CA TYR A 113 10.54 1.51 -8.78
C TYR A 113 11.53 1.34 -9.93
N THR A 114 12.81 1.56 -9.62
CA THR A 114 13.95 1.33 -10.52
C THR A 114 15.11 0.65 -9.78
N LEU A 115 15.89 -0.16 -10.49
CA LEU A 115 17.18 -0.70 -10.07
C LEU A 115 18.30 0.34 -10.14
N ALA A 116 18.02 1.51 -10.71
CA ALA A 116 18.95 2.57 -11.01
C ALA A 116 20.21 2.02 -11.71
N PHE A 117 21.40 2.25 -11.14
CA PHE A 117 22.67 1.92 -11.77
C PHE A 117 23.13 0.46 -11.58
N HIS A 118 22.31 -0.41 -10.98
CA HIS A 118 22.73 -1.77 -10.64
C HIS A 118 23.16 -2.59 -11.87
N ASP A 119 22.35 -2.58 -12.93
CA ASP A 119 22.65 -3.30 -14.19
C ASP A 119 23.35 -2.40 -15.24
N GLY A 120 23.82 -1.20 -14.82
CA GLY A 120 24.59 -0.30 -15.67
C GLY A 120 24.01 1.11 -15.75
N ARG A 121 23.84 1.62 -16.98
CA ARG A 121 23.32 2.98 -17.20
C ARG A 121 21.79 2.98 -17.07
N LEU A 122 21.25 4.13 -16.65
CA LEU A 122 19.80 4.34 -16.63
C LEU A 122 19.24 4.25 -18.05
N THR A 123 17.99 3.83 -18.14
CA THR A 123 17.18 3.86 -19.36
C THR A 123 15.99 4.80 -19.15
N ASN A 124 15.23 5.09 -20.20
CA ASN A 124 13.96 5.82 -20.11
C ASN A 124 12.99 5.23 -19.06
N TYR A 125 12.99 3.90 -18.87
CA TYR A 125 12.17 3.23 -17.84
C TYR A 125 12.56 3.55 -16.37
N ALA A 126 13.72 4.13 -16.11
CA ALA A 126 14.13 4.56 -14.76
C ALA A 126 13.52 5.90 -14.34
N HIS A 127 12.81 6.56 -15.24
CA HIS A 127 12.25 7.91 -15.07
C HIS A 127 10.72 7.89 -15.15
N GLY A 128 10.09 8.77 -14.38
CA GLY A 128 8.66 9.06 -14.47
C GLY A 128 8.46 10.36 -15.24
N TYR A 129 7.89 10.27 -16.43
CA TYR A 129 7.59 11.44 -17.26
C TYR A 129 6.21 12.02 -16.91
N ASP A 130 5.18 11.18 -16.74
CA ASP A 130 3.79 11.64 -16.65
C ASP A 130 3.39 12.35 -15.34
N SER A 131 4.08 12.10 -14.23
CA SER A 131 3.70 12.64 -12.91
C SER A 131 4.75 12.40 -11.83
N ASN A 132 4.81 13.35 -10.88
CA ASN A 132 5.63 13.30 -9.67
C ASN A 132 4.84 12.86 -8.41
N THR A 133 3.62 12.35 -8.56
CA THR A 133 2.77 11.93 -7.43
C THR A 133 3.12 10.51 -6.96
N ASN A 134 3.11 10.30 -5.64
CA ASN A 134 3.21 8.96 -5.08
C ASN A 134 1.84 8.27 -5.17
N VAL A 135 1.76 7.13 -5.87
CA VAL A 135 0.52 6.38 -6.06
C VAL A 135 0.62 5.01 -5.39
N SER A 136 -0.47 4.56 -4.76
CA SER A 136 -0.66 3.22 -4.22
C SER A 136 -2.13 2.99 -3.93
N ASP A 137 -2.59 1.75 -4.09
CA ASP A 137 -3.93 1.29 -3.69
C ASP A 137 -4.08 1.08 -2.17
N TRP A 138 -3.09 1.54 -1.40
CA TRP A 138 -3.06 1.53 0.05
C TRP A 138 -2.66 2.89 0.61
N GLU A 139 -3.21 3.22 1.77
CA GLU A 139 -2.89 4.44 2.49
C GLU A 139 -2.74 4.21 4.00
N PHE A 140 -2.07 5.15 4.64
CA PHE A 140 -1.79 5.10 6.06
C PHE A 140 -3.05 5.38 6.87
N ALA A 141 -3.64 4.37 7.50
CA ALA A 141 -4.78 4.57 8.39
C ALA A 141 -4.32 5.20 9.72
N GLY A 142 -3.15 4.78 10.20
CA GLY A 142 -2.48 5.31 11.38
C GLY A 142 -1.58 4.27 12.04
N GLN A 143 -1.28 4.43 13.32
CA GLN A 143 -0.42 3.50 14.03
C GLN A 143 -0.92 3.28 15.46
N ILE A 144 -0.61 2.10 16.01
CA ILE A 144 -0.81 1.79 17.42
C ILE A 144 0.10 2.69 18.25
N VAL A 145 -0.45 3.37 19.24
CA VAL A 145 0.31 4.22 20.18
C VAL A 145 0.37 3.62 21.58
N GLU A 146 -0.63 2.81 21.94
CA GLU A 146 -0.72 2.20 23.26
C GLU A 146 -1.38 0.83 23.16
N VAL A 147 -0.91 -0.09 24.02
CA VAL A 147 -1.45 -1.43 24.20
C VAL A 147 -1.98 -1.51 25.62
N GLU A 148 -3.29 -1.60 25.77
CA GLU A 148 -3.96 -1.77 27.06
C GLU A 148 -4.32 -3.24 27.29
N ASP A 149 -4.86 -3.55 28.47
CA ASP A 149 -5.20 -4.94 28.83
C ASP A 149 -6.27 -5.58 27.93
N ASN A 150 -7.17 -4.78 27.38
CA ASN A 150 -8.33 -5.24 26.60
C ASN A 150 -8.55 -4.46 25.28
N ALA A 151 -7.62 -3.59 24.89
CA ALA A 151 -7.74 -2.78 23.68
C ALA A 151 -6.39 -2.28 23.17
N PHE A 152 -6.36 -1.90 21.90
CA PHE A 152 -5.32 -1.06 21.35
C PHE A 152 -5.82 0.37 21.18
N ILE A 153 -4.94 1.36 21.41
CA ILE A 153 -5.19 2.74 21.03
C ILE A 153 -4.39 3.04 19.77
N MET A 154 -5.05 3.58 18.74
CA MET A 154 -4.39 3.98 17.51
C MET A 154 -4.68 5.43 17.16
N THR A 155 -3.70 6.10 16.55
CA THR A 155 -3.94 7.38 15.88
C THR A 155 -4.68 7.17 14.57
N VAL A 156 -5.40 8.19 14.10
CA VAL A 156 -5.99 8.20 12.76
C VAL A 156 -5.30 9.26 11.89
N LYS A 157 -4.84 8.86 10.72
CA LYS A 157 -4.09 9.70 9.77
C LYS A 157 -4.82 9.95 8.46
N ASN A 158 -5.75 9.07 8.09
CA ASN A 158 -6.67 9.27 6.97
C ASN A 158 -8.11 8.99 7.42
N ARG A 159 -9.08 9.55 6.69
CA ARG A 159 -10.51 9.40 6.99
C ARG A 159 -10.87 7.91 7.03
N MET A 160 -11.64 7.49 8.02
CA MET A 160 -12.20 6.14 8.10
C MET A 160 -13.72 6.18 8.11
N LEU A 161 -14.33 5.24 7.39
CA LEU A 161 -15.76 5.13 7.17
C LEU A 161 -16.27 3.73 7.54
N PRO A 162 -17.58 3.56 7.78
CA PRO A 162 -18.16 2.26 8.01
C PRO A 162 -17.95 1.34 6.81
N GLY A 163 -17.56 0.10 7.09
CA GLY A 163 -17.21 -0.90 6.10
C GLY A 163 -15.76 -0.87 5.63
N ASP A 164 -14.94 0.11 6.06
CA ASP A 164 -13.51 0.11 5.78
C ASP A 164 -12.83 -1.10 6.41
N VAL A 165 -11.95 -1.75 5.64
CA VAL A 165 -11.07 -2.81 6.15
C VAL A 165 -9.69 -2.20 6.42
N ILE A 166 -9.30 -2.22 7.68
CA ILE A 166 -7.93 -1.90 8.10
C ILE A 166 -7.09 -3.18 8.14
N GLU A 167 -5.80 -3.02 7.87
CA GLU A 167 -4.78 -4.05 8.03
C GLU A 167 -3.77 -3.57 9.07
N ILE A 168 -3.67 -4.32 10.16
CA ILE A 168 -2.62 -4.13 11.15
C ILE A 168 -1.42 -4.96 10.68
N VAL A 169 -0.25 -4.31 10.61
CA VAL A 169 0.99 -4.90 10.09
C VAL A 169 2.00 -5.02 11.23
N PRO A 170 2.01 -6.14 11.98
CA PRO A 170 2.99 -6.35 13.04
C PRO A 170 4.43 -6.24 12.51
N PRO A 171 5.36 -5.62 13.28
CA PRO A 171 6.72 -5.39 12.81
C PRO A 171 7.56 -6.67 12.66
N ARG A 172 7.20 -7.74 13.37
CA ARG A 172 7.98 -9.00 13.45
C ARG A 172 7.24 -10.21 12.87
N SER A 173 5.93 -10.25 12.97
CA SER A 173 5.13 -11.33 12.39
C SER A 173 4.88 -11.10 10.90
N ARG A 174 4.93 -12.17 10.11
CA ARG A 174 4.50 -12.15 8.70
C ARG A 174 2.98 -12.04 8.57
N GLN A 175 2.25 -12.63 9.51
CA GLN A 175 0.81 -12.61 9.52
C GLN A 175 0.33 -11.20 9.83
N THR A 176 -0.40 -10.60 8.90
CA THR A 176 -1.11 -9.34 9.10
C THR A 176 -2.55 -9.64 9.50
N ILE A 177 -3.19 -8.66 10.16
CA ILE A 177 -4.54 -8.84 10.70
C ILE A 177 -5.47 -7.88 9.99
N PHE A 178 -6.50 -8.41 9.35
CA PHE A 178 -7.56 -7.61 8.76
C PHE A 178 -8.71 -7.44 9.73
N ILE A 179 -9.19 -6.21 9.87
CA ILE A 179 -10.36 -5.87 10.67
C ILE A 179 -11.28 -5.00 9.83
N ARG A 180 -12.55 -5.36 9.72
CA ARG A 180 -13.56 -4.47 9.16
C ARG A 180 -14.17 -3.61 10.24
N MET A 181 -14.08 -2.31 10.02
CA MET A 181 -14.56 -1.28 10.92
C MET A 181 -15.96 -0.86 10.51
N TYR A 182 -16.90 -0.85 11.45
CA TYR A 182 -18.26 -0.32 11.26
C TYR A 182 -18.49 0.92 12.12
N GLU A 183 -17.87 0.93 13.29
CA GLU A 183 -17.97 1.97 14.29
C GLU A 183 -16.58 2.28 14.83
N PHE A 184 -16.43 3.49 15.35
CA PHE A 184 -15.17 4.00 15.86
C PHE A 184 -15.39 4.58 17.25
N ILE A 185 -14.64 4.06 18.22
CA ILE A 185 -14.72 4.48 19.61
C ILE A 185 -13.64 5.53 19.85
N ASP A 186 -14.02 6.75 20.20
CA ASP A 186 -13.08 7.80 20.59
C ASP A 186 -12.37 7.40 21.90
N ALA A 187 -11.04 7.34 21.88
CA ALA A 187 -10.27 6.82 23.01
C ALA A 187 -10.34 7.70 24.27
N LYS A 188 -10.65 9.00 24.13
CA LYS A 188 -10.71 9.94 25.27
C LYS A 188 -12.09 9.97 25.92
N THR A 189 -13.13 9.95 25.09
CA THR A 189 -14.50 10.17 25.53
C THR A 189 -15.33 8.89 25.62
N GLY A 190 -14.85 7.80 25.00
CA GLY A 190 -15.59 6.54 24.87
C GLY A 190 -16.81 6.64 23.93
N LYS A 191 -17.02 7.79 23.28
CA LYS A 191 -18.15 7.97 22.36
C LYS A 191 -17.93 7.16 21.09
N VAL A 192 -18.99 6.48 20.67
CA VAL A 192 -19.02 5.71 19.43
C VAL A 192 -19.54 6.60 18.30
N GLY A 193 -18.87 6.57 17.16
CA GLY A 193 -19.30 7.26 15.95
C GLY A 193 -19.08 6.43 14.69
N GLU A 194 -19.74 6.81 13.60
CA GLU A 194 -19.67 6.08 12.33
C GLU A 194 -18.49 6.48 11.46
N ALA A 195 -17.90 7.66 11.65
CA ALA A 195 -16.79 8.13 10.83
C ALA A 195 -15.77 8.89 11.66
N VAL A 196 -14.51 8.82 11.24
CA VAL A 196 -13.40 9.53 11.88
C VAL A 196 -12.60 10.31 10.84
N HIS A 197 -12.37 11.58 11.13
CA HIS A 197 -11.62 12.50 10.27
C HIS A 197 -10.26 12.83 10.90
N ALA A 198 -9.20 12.83 10.10
CA ALA A 198 -7.83 12.98 10.59
C ALA A 198 -7.49 14.40 11.14
N ASN A 199 -8.29 15.42 10.80
CA ASN A 199 -7.98 16.83 11.10
C ASN A 199 -7.80 17.12 12.60
N THR A 200 -8.48 16.38 13.47
CA THR A 200 -8.40 16.55 14.93
C THR A 200 -7.35 15.65 15.59
N HIS A 201 -6.53 14.93 14.80
CA HIS A 201 -5.60 13.91 15.28
C HIS A 201 -6.27 12.94 16.26
N PRO A 202 -7.42 12.35 15.90
CA PRO A 202 -8.18 11.57 16.87
C PRO A 202 -7.44 10.28 17.21
N LEU A 203 -7.65 9.86 18.45
CA LEU A 203 -7.26 8.55 18.94
C LEU A 203 -8.51 7.70 18.99
N ILE A 204 -8.45 6.51 18.39
CA ILE A 204 -9.54 5.55 18.49
C ILE A 204 -9.11 4.34 19.28
N ARG A 205 -10.07 3.74 19.97
CA ARG A 205 -9.92 2.50 20.70
C ARG A 205 -10.36 1.34 19.81
N LEU A 206 -9.50 0.33 19.70
CA LEU A 206 -9.77 -0.96 19.07
C LEU A 206 -9.87 -2.03 20.16
N PRO A 207 -11.08 -2.36 20.64
CA PRO A 207 -11.26 -3.40 21.64
C PRO A 207 -10.77 -4.76 21.15
N PHE A 208 -10.21 -5.59 22.03
CA PHE A 208 -9.77 -6.95 21.68
C PHE A 208 -10.91 -7.86 21.20
N SER A 209 -12.17 -7.51 21.52
CA SER A 209 -13.35 -8.18 20.96
C SER A 209 -13.47 -8.06 19.43
N LEU A 210 -12.74 -7.12 18.80
CA LEU A 210 -12.63 -7.03 17.35
C LEU A 210 -11.67 -8.06 16.74
N PHE A 211 -10.91 -8.80 17.56
CA PHE A 211 -9.88 -9.73 17.14
C PHE A 211 -10.30 -11.17 17.46
N GLU A 212 -11.52 -11.54 17.09
CA GLU A 212 -12.15 -12.82 17.47
C GLU A 212 -11.39 -14.06 16.96
N GLN A 213 -10.66 -13.93 15.85
CA GLN A 213 -9.89 -15.01 15.23
C GLN A 213 -8.47 -15.11 15.78
N GLU A 214 -8.03 -14.15 16.58
CA GLU A 214 -6.64 -14.05 17.04
C GLU A 214 -6.52 -14.41 18.51
N ASP A 215 -5.39 -15.03 18.86
CA ASP A 215 -5.01 -15.33 20.23
C ASP A 215 -4.60 -14.04 20.98
N PRO A 216 -5.22 -13.69 22.12
CA PRO A 216 -4.87 -12.48 22.87
C PRO A 216 -3.39 -12.39 23.25
N GLU A 217 -2.76 -13.52 23.55
CA GLU A 217 -1.34 -13.62 23.87
C GLU A 217 -0.48 -13.29 22.64
N PHE A 218 -0.88 -13.76 21.45
CA PHE A 218 -0.27 -13.34 20.18
C PHE A 218 -0.42 -11.83 19.95
N LEU A 219 -1.63 -11.28 20.15
CA LEU A 219 -1.90 -9.86 19.96
C LEU A 219 -0.98 -8.99 20.81
N LYS A 220 -0.86 -9.29 22.11
CA LYS A 220 -0.01 -8.52 23.05
C LYS A 220 1.49 -8.66 22.74
N ARG A 221 1.92 -9.79 22.19
CA ARG A 221 3.32 -10.05 21.84
C ARG A 221 3.73 -9.37 20.53
N GLU A 222 2.88 -9.45 19.51
CA GLU A 222 3.22 -9.03 18.15
C GLU A 222 2.80 -7.58 17.84
N ILE A 223 1.72 -7.09 18.44
CA ILE A 223 1.26 -5.72 18.25
C ILE A 223 1.80 -4.84 19.36
N VAL A 224 2.79 -4.03 19.02
CA VAL A 224 3.48 -3.10 19.93
C VAL A 224 3.21 -1.65 19.53
N PRO A 225 3.50 -0.65 20.40
CA PRO A 225 3.49 0.74 19.98
C PRO A 225 4.34 0.95 18.72
N MET A 226 3.91 1.86 17.84
CA MET A 226 4.42 2.10 16.49
C MET A 226 4.05 1.03 15.44
N THR A 227 3.26 0.01 15.80
CA THR A 227 2.73 -0.94 14.80
C THR A 227 1.87 -0.18 13.78
N ILE A 228 2.17 -0.39 12.50
CA ILE A 228 1.54 0.31 11.40
C ILE A 228 0.16 -0.28 11.13
N VAL A 229 -0.81 0.60 10.87
CA VAL A 229 -2.16 0.27 10.40
C VAL A 229 -2.39 0.97 9.06
N ARG A 230 -2.76 0.19 8.05
CA ARG A 230 -3.08 0.69 6.71
C ARG A 230 -4.50 0.33 6.31
N LYS A 231 -5.00 0.98 5.27
CA LYS A 231 -6.26 0.60 4.64
C LYS A 231 -6.14 0.74 3.14
N GLU A 232 -7.02 0.06 2.43
CA GLU A 232 -7.12 0.19 0.98
C GLU A 232 -7.59 1.62 0.62
N LYS A 233 -7.01 2.17 -0.43
CA LYS A 233 -7.35 3.47 -1.01
C LYS A 233 -8.04 3.25 -2.35
N ALA A 234 -9.19 3.89 -2.55
CA ALA A 234 -9.83 3.93 -3.86
C ALA A 234 -9.03 4.87 -4.78
N LEU A 235 -8.77 4.41 -6.00
CA LEU A 235 -7.98 5.12 -7.00
C LEU A 235 -8.86 5.53 -8.18
N SER A 236 -8.52 6.66 -8.81
CA SER A 236 -9.08 7.01 -10.12
C SER A 236 -8.48 6.14 -11.23
N GLU A 237 -9.08 6.18 -12.42
CA GLU A 237 -8.64 5.35 -13.55
C GLU A 237 -7.20 5.68 -13.97
N ASP A 238 -6.82 6.95 -13.98
CA ASP A 238 -5.44 7.39 -14.26
C ASP A 238 -4.44 6.87 -13.21
N GLU A 239 -4.80 6.90 -11.92
CA GLU A 239 -3.99 6.31 -10.86
C GLU A 239 -3.82 4.79 -11.08
N TRP A 240 -4.87 4.08 -11.52
CA TRP A 240 -4.79 2.66 -11.85
C TRP A 240 -3.90 2.35 -13.05
N GLN A 241 -4.05 3.11 -14.14
CA GLN A 241 -3.21 2.95 -15.32
C GLN A 241 -1.75 3.29 -15.01
N ARG A 242 -1.50 4.30 -14.17
CA ARG A 242 -0.15 4.64 -13.71
C ARG A 242 0.51 3.50 -12.96
N LEU A 243 -0.19 2.86 -12.01
CA LEU A 243 0.35 1.69 -11.30
C LEU A 243 0.71 0.55 -12.26
N LYS A 244 -0.10 0.32 -13.30
CA LYS A 244 0.16 -0.72 -14.30
C LYS A 244 1.39 -0.38 -15.15
N LEU A 245 1.55 0.88 -15.55
CA LEU A 245 2.71 1.37 -16.31
C LEU A 245 4.01 1.24 -15.51
N ASP A 246 4.01 1.73 -14.26
CA ASP A 246 5.17 1.65 -13.38
C ASP A 246 5.61 0.20 -13.12
N GLN A 247 4.66 -0.71 -12.93
CA GLN A 247 4.94 -2.14 -12.78
C GLN A 247 5.57 -2.74 -14.04
N GLU A 248 5.11 -2.36 -15.24
CA GLU A 248 5.67 -2.88 -16.48
C GLU A 248 7.08 -2.33 -16.73
N GLY A 249 7.31 -1.04 -16.47
CA GLY A 249 8.64 -0.43 -16.56
C GLY A 249 9.65 -1.11 -15.64
N HIS A 250 9.27 -1.36 -14.38
CA HIS A 250 10.14 -2.09 -13.46
C HIS A 250 10.40 -3.54 -13.91
N LYS A 251 9.41 -4.21 -14.53
CA LYS A 251 9.65 -5.54 -15.12
C LYS A 251 10.64 -5.50 -16.29
N ILE A 252 10.59 -4.46 -17.13
CA ILE A 252 11.56 -4.29 -18.22
C ILE A 252 12.98 -4.17 -17.65
N GLU A 253 13.18 -3.33 -16.62
CA GLU A 253 14.50 -3.23 -15.96
C GLU A 253 14.97 -4.57 -15.36
N MET A 254 14.04 -5.40 -14.86
CA MET A 254 14.36 -6.75 -14.37
C MET A 254 14.54 -7.79 -15.50
N GLY A 255 14.48 -7.40 -16.77
CA GLY A 255 14.58 -8.31 -17.92
C GLY A 255 13.37 -9.24 -18.11
N LYS A 256 12.22 -8.90 -17.51
CA LYS A 256 10.98 -9.71 -17.49
C LYS A 256 9.77 -9.01 -18.13
N GLY A 257 9.93 -7.75 -18.54
CA GLY A 257 8.87 -6.92 -19.12
C GLY A 257 8.83 -7.00 -20.64
N ASN A 258 7.94 -6.19 -21.23
CA ASN A 258 7.80 -6.08 -22.67
C ASN A 258 7.54 -4.62 -23.08
N GLU A 259 8.32 -4.11 -24.02
CA GLU A 259 8.28 -2.70 -24.45
C GLU A 259 6.95 -2.33 -25.13
N GLU A 260 6.40 -3.19 -26.00
CA GLU A 260 5.10 -2.96 -26.64
C GLU A 260 3.97 -2.86 -25.60
N ARG A 261 4.03 -3.69 -24.54
CA ARG A 261 3.08 -3.61 -23.42
C ARG A 261 3.27 -2.34 -22.60
N TYR A 262 4.49 -1.83 -22.49
CA TYR A 262 4.77 -0.57 -21.82
C TYR A 262 4.16 0.59 -22.60
N ASP A 263 4.40 0.66 -23.91
CA ASP A 263 3.82 1.68 -24.79
C ASP A 263 2.29 1.64 -24.75
N ALA A 264 1.69 0.46 -24.86
CA ALA A 264 0.23 0.32 -24.75
C ALA A 264 -0.33 0.82 -23.40
N LYS A 265 0.42 0.63 -22.30
CA LYS A 265 0.03 1.14 -20.97
C LYS A 265 0.24 2.64 -20.83
N ARG A 266 1.27 3.19 -21.47
CA ARG A 266 1.54 4.63 -21.52
C ARG A 266 0.38 5.33 -22.25
N ASP A 267 0.02 4.82 -23.42
CA ASP A 267 -1.08 5.38 -24.22
C ASP A 267 -2.43 5.27 -23.48
N ALA A 268 -2.66 4.17 -22.75
CA ALA A 268 -3.83 4.02 -21.89
C ALA A 268 -3.83 5.00 -20.69
N LEU A 269 -2.67 5.28 -20.10
CA LEU A 269 -2.53 6.30 -19.05
C LEU A 269 -2.81 7.69 -19.61
N GLN A 270 -2.27 8.04 -20.78
CA GLN A 270 -2.52 9.32 -21.41
C GLN A 270 -4.01 9.52 -21.68
N THR A 271 -4.67 8.50 -22.25
CA THR A 271 -6.13 8.52 -22.47
C THR A 271 -6.89 8.75 -21.16
N ALA A 272 -6.48 8.09 -20.07
CA ALA A 272 -7.13 8.26 -18.77
C ALA A 272 -6.87 9.63 -18.11
N LEU A 273 -5.72 10.25 -18.40
CA LEU A 273 -5.40 11.61 -17.96
C LEU A 273 -6.22 12.66 -18.71
N ASP A 274 -6.41 12.47 -20.02
CA ASP A 274 -7.23 13.35 -20.86
C ASP A 274 -8.71 13.27 -20.46
N ASP A 275 -9.21 12.06 -20.20
CA ASP A 275 -10.58 11.79 -19.76
C ASP A 275 -10.78 11.88 -18.24
N ARG A 276 -9.93 12.61 -17.51
CA ARG A 276 -9.79 12.55 -16.04
C ARG A 276 -11.13 12.42 -15.30
N GLN A 277 -11.48 11.18 -14.98
CA GLN A 277 -12.73 10.86 -14.30
C GLN A 277 -12.59 11.11 -12.81
N LYS A 278 -13.68 11.59 -12.19
CA LYS A 278 -13.74 11.77 -10.73
C LYS A 278 -14.06 10.49 -9.97
N GLU A 279 -14.56 9.48 -10.67
CA GLU A 279 -14.93 8.20 -10.05
C GLU A 279 -13.68 7.47 -9.57
N ARG A 280 -13.79 6.83 -8.40
CA ARG A 280 -12.71 6.08 -7.78
C ARG A 280 -13.18 4.69 -7.42
N SER A 281 -12.34 3.71 -7.67
CA SER A 281 -12.62 2.31 -7.42
C SER A 281 -11.53 1.68 -6.54
N PHE A 282 -11.95 0.73 -5.70
CA PHE A 282 -11.04 -0.10 -4.93
C PHE A 282 -10.53 -1.26 -5.79
N ARG A 283 -9.37 -1.84 -5.44
CA ARG A 283 -8.89 -3.08 -6.09
C ARG A 283 -9.85 -4.22 -5.79
N THR A 284 -10.32 -4.28 -4.55
CA THR A 284 -11.26 -5.29 -4.09
C THR A 284 -12.71 -4.85 -4.32
N PRO A 285 -13.59 -5.72 -4.84
CA PRO A 285 -15.01 -5.44 -4.93
C PRO A 285 -15.60 -5.20 -3.52
N ARG A 286 -16.23 -4.05 -3.30
CA ARG A 286 -16.95 -3.73 -2.05
C ARG A 286 -18.37 -3.29 -2.36
N VAL A 287 -19.36 -3.89 -1.70
CA VAL A 287 -20.76 -3.44 -1.73
C VAL A 287 -21.07 -2.72 -0.42
N GLY A 288 -20.47 -1.55 -0.23
CA GLY A 288 -20.64 -0.73 0.99
C GLY A 288 -20.41 -1.52 2.28
N THR A 289 -21.35 -1.41 3.23
CA THR A 289 -21.35 -2.17 4.50
C THR A 289 -21.96 -3.58 4.37
N LYS A 290 -22.61 -3.90 3.25
CA LYS A 290 -23.42 -5.11 3.05
C LYS A 290 -22.71 -6.24 2.31
N GLY A 291 -21.66 -5.95 1.54
CA GLY A 291 -20.90 -6.95 0.78
C GLY A 291 -19.64 -7.44 1.49
N CYS A 292 -19.27 -8.70 1.30
CA CYS A 292 -17.98 -9.26 1.74
C CYS A 292 -16.88 -8.93 0.71
N CYS A 293 -15.72 -8.48 1.18
CA CYS A 293 -14.55 -8.22 0.32
C CYS A 293 -13.66 -9.47 0.11
N GLY A 294 -14.01 -10.62 0.72
CA GLY A 294 -13.28 -11.89 0.57
C GLY A 294 -11.91 -11.96 1.25
N ARG A 295 -11.53 -10.96 2.05
CA ARG A 295 -10.18 -10.87 2.65
C ARG A 295 -9.98 -11.68 3.95
N GLY A 296 -10.99 -12.42 4.40
CA GLY A 296 -10.93 -13.18 5.65
C GLY A 296 -10.74 -12.28 6.87
N CYS A 297 -11.47 -11.16 6.94
CA CYS A 297 -11.27 -10.18 8.00
C CYS A 297 -12.01 -10.52 9.30
N ASN A 298 -11.44 -10.12 10.44
CA ASN A 298 -12.18 -10.06 11.69
C ASN A 298 -13.32 -9.03 11.56
N GLY A 299 -14.50 -9.33 12.13
CA GLY A 299 -15.68 -8.45 12.05
C GLY A 299 -16.41 -8.47 10.70
N CYS A 300 -15.98 -9.27 9.71
CA CYS A 300 -16.67 -9.44 8.41
C CYS A 300 -18.00 -10.22 8.50
N LEU A 301 -18.32 -10.82 9.65
CA LEU A 301 -19.55 -11.59 9.80
C LEU A 301 -20.72 -10.62 10.00
N ILE A 302 -21.68 -10.63 9.08
CA ILE A 302 -23.01 -9.98 9.19
C ILE A 302 -23.60 -10.13 10.62
N PHE A 303 -23.28 -11.24 11.27
CA PHE A 303 -23.50 -11.54 12.69
C PHE A 303 -23.15 -10.40 13.69
N TRP A 304 -22.13 -9.58 13.45
CA TRP A 304 -21.71 -8.55 14.42
C TRP A 304 -22.50 -7.23 14.33
N HIS A 305 -23.12 -6.94 13.19
CA HIS A 305 -23.69 -5.61 12.94
C HIS A 305 -25.15 -5.63 12.50
N ASP A 306 -25.67 -6.77 12.05
CA ASP A 306 -27.09 -6.90 11.74
C ASP A 306 -27.90 -7.07 13.04
N GLU A 307 -28.99 -6.29 13.17
CA GLU A 307 -29.87 -6.33 14.36
C GLU A 307 -30.42 -7.73 14.63
N SER A 308 -30.61 -8.55 13.59
CA SER A 308 -31.09 -9.92 13.73
C SER A 308 -30.20 -10.80 14.62
N TYR A 309 -28.94 -10.41 14.81
CA TYR A 309 -27.96 -11.13 15.64
C TYR A 309 -27.61 -10.41 16.95
N ALA A 310 -28.27 -9.30 17.31
CA ALA A 310 -28.00 -8.53 18.54
C ALA A 310 -28.01 -9.40 19.81
N LYS A 311 -28.97 -10.31 19.90
CA LYS A 311 -29.09 -11.25 21.02
C LYS A 311 -27.90 -12.20 21.14
N ALA A 312 -27.36 -12.67 20.01
CA ALA A 312 -26.21 -13.55 20.00
C ALA A 312 -24.92 -12.82 20.45
N ARG A 313 -24.80 -11.54 20.12
CA ARG A 313 -23.71 -10.67 20.60
C ARG A 313 -23.76 -10.42 22.11
N GLU A 314 -24.94 -10.13 22.67
CA GLU A 314 -25.09 -9.99 24.13
C GLU A 314 -24.70 -11.25 24.89
N ILE A 315 -24.93 -12.42 24.30
CA ILE A 315 -24.57 -13.71 24.87
C ILE A 315 -23.05 -13.93 24.78
N LEU A 316 -22.43 -13.65 23.62
CA LEU A 316 -20.99 -13.79 23.43
C LEU A 316 -20.16 -12.80 24.25
N ALA A 317 -20.62 -11.56 24.42
CA ALA A 317 -19.95 -10.54 25.23
C ALA A 317 -19.78 -10.95 26.71
N LYS A 318 -20.57 -11.92 27.18
CA LYS A 318 -20.53 -12.44 28.55
C LYS A 318 -19.69 -13.72 28.68
N ARG A 319 -19.14 -14.24 27.56
CA ARG A 319 -18.45 -15.53 27.50
C ARG A 319 -16.94 -15.40 27.40
N LYS A 320 -16.24 -16.47 27.74
CA LYS A 320 -14.78 -16.55 27.56
C LYS A 320 -14.45 -16.87 26.11
N GLN A 321 -13.37 -16.30 25.61
CA GLN A 321 -12.90 -16.53 24.24
C GLN A 321 -12.65 -18.02 24.00
N GLY A 322 -13.21 -18.58 22.92
CA GLY A 322 -13.15 -20.01 22.59
C GLY A 322 -14.31 -20.88 23.11
N GLU A 323 -15.27 -20.32 23.84
CA GLU A 323 -16.43 -21.06 24.38
C GLU A 323 -17.54 -21.26 23.31
N MET A 324 -17.84 -22.51 22.93
CA MET A 324 -18.83 -22.81 21.88
C MET A 324 -20.27 -22.47 22.28
N LEU A 325 -21.08 -21.99 21.32
CA LEU A 325 -22.51 -21.73 21.52
C LEU A 325 -23.28 -23.05 21.68
N GLU A 326 -23.97 -23.20 22.80
CA GLU A 326 -24.88 -24.34 22.99
C GLU A 326 -26.24 -23.99 22.39
N LYS A 327 -26.71 -24.84 21.48
CA LYS A 327 -28.09 -24.78 20.97
C LYS A 327 -28.89 -25.79 21.78
N ASP A 328 -29.83 -25.30 22.59
CA ASP A 328 -30.79 -26.12 23.36
C ASP A 328 -30.14 -27.28 24.16
N GLY A 329 -28.98 -27.02 24.79
CA GLY A 329 -28.32 -27.98 25.69
C GLY A 329 -27.68 -29.18 24.99
N LYS A 330 -27.39 -29.13 23.67
CA LYS A 330 -26.56 -30.13 22.99
C LYS A 330 -25.49 -29.50 22.11
N THR A 331 -24.25 -29.93 22.32
CA THR A 331 -23.11 -29.67 21.45
C THR A 331 -23.31 -30.39 20.12
N ILE A 332 -23.35 -29.67 19.00
CA ILE A 332 -23.42 -30.27 17.67
C ILE A 332 -21.98 -30.39 17.15
N ALA A 333 -21.52 -31.61 16.93
CA ALA A 333 -20.29 -31.87 16.19
C ALA A 333 -20.52 -31.58 14.70
N ALA A 334 -19.54 -30.96 14.04
CA ALA A 334 -19.59 -30.70 12.61
C ALA A 334 -19.48 -32.02 11.83
N GLU A 335 -20.49 -32.34 11.03
CA GLU A 335 -20.38 -33.20 9.84
C GLU A 335 -20.22 -32.34 8.59
#